data_AF-A0A9X1L3Q7-F1
#
_entry.id   AF-A0A9X1L3Q7-F1
#
_cell.length_a   1.000
_cell.length_b   1.000
_cell.length_c   1.000
_cell.angle_alpha   90.00
_cell.angle_beta   90.00
_cell.angle_gamma   90.00
#
_symmetry.space_group_name_H-M   'P 1'
#
loop_
_entity.id
_entity.type
_entity.pdbx_description
1 polymer ?
#
loop_
_entity_poly.entity_id
_entity_poly.type
_entity_poly.pdbx_seq_one_letter_code
_entity_poly.pdbx_strand_id
1 'polypeptide(L)'
;MESKNKIKENEWLKLLKEAIDEGVKIQVNHRFKYKNKNLGGFLTHAKRKNNPELHKKIKRLGVDFKMHSKDPEHYLEKFTLQLLKDKKPIKQRYMTRFNVYILPKKDILKEETIEKLNNVWQQKFGVVRRWDVPETALDKINRWKAFRYDEENNPDGKWFHYRKYMGNKLYGWVYVRKRDKKKMSLILEHFNEQEIAELKKEGFFKNKRRKKQA
;
A
#
# COMPACT_ATOMS: atom_id res chain seq x y z
N MET A 1 11.84 18.01 28.12
CA MET A 1 11.93 16.78 28.94
C MET A 1 11.17 15.67 28.24
N GLU A 2 11.84 14.59 27.82
CA GLU A 2 11.13 13.43 27.29
C GLU A 2 10.34 12.75 28.41
N SER A 3 9.07 12.42 28.16
CA SER A 3 8.26 11.67 29.12
C SER A 3 8.94 10.36 29.50
N LYS A 4 8.90 9.94 30.78
CA LYS A 4 9.46 8.66 31.28
C LYS A 4 9.10 7.43 30.42
N ASN A 5 7.96 7.48 29.74
CA ASN A 5 7.49 6.43 28.82
C ASN A 5 8.28 6.36 27.50
N LYS A 6 8.73 7.50 26.95
CA LYS A 6 9.54 7.55 25.71
C LYS A 6 10.96 7.00 25.93
N ILE A 7 11.54 7.28 27.10
CA ILE A 7 12.86 6.75 27.49
C ILE A 7 12.83 5.22 27.55
N LYS A 8 11.81 4.65 28.23
CA LYS A 8 11.60 3.20 28.27
C LYS A 8 11.36 2.60 26.88
N GLU A 9 10.58 3.27 26.02
CA GLU A 9 10.34 2.80 24.63
C GLU A 9 11.64 2.71 23.83
N ASN A 10 12.51 3.73 23.91
CA ASN A 10 13.78 3.76 23.19
C ASN A 10 14.74 2.65 23.66
N GLU A 11 14.77 2.34 24.96
CA GLU A 11 15.55 1.20 25.49
C GLU A 11 15.08 -0.15 24.91
N TRP A 12 13.76 -0.35 24.80
CA TRP A 12 13.21 -1.57 24.20
C TRP A 12 13.50 -1.67 22.71
N LEU A 13 13.47 -0.55 21.98
CA LEU A 13 13.83 -0.50 20.56
C LEU A 13 15.32 -0.81 20.35
N LYS A 14 16.20 -0.34 21.25
CA LYS A 14 17.63 -0.67 21.22
C LYS A 14 17.86 -2.17 21.43
N LEU A 15 17.20 -2.77 22.43
CA LEU A 15 17.27 -4.22 22.66
C LEU A 15 16.72 -5.03 21.49
N LEU A 16 15.65 -4.54 20.84
CA LEU A 16 15.12 -5.17 19.63
C LEU A 16 16.14 -5.12 18.49
N LYS A 17 16.80 -3.99 18.30
CA LYS A 17 17.84 -3.83 17.29
C LYS A 17 19.01 -4.79 17.55
N GLU A 18 19.51 -4.84 18.78
CA GLU A 18 20.59 -5.76 19.16
C GLU A 18 20.22 -7.22 18.89
N ALA A 19 18.99 -7.63 19.24
CA ALA A 19 18.54 -9.00 19.00
C ALA A 19 18.48 -9.35 17.50
N ILE A 20 18.18 -8.37 16.65
CA ILE A 20 18.13 -8.55 15.20
C ILE A 20 19.54 -8.57 14.62
N ASP A 21 20.42 -7.69 15.08
CA ASP A 21 21.84 -7.64 14.69
C ASP A 21 22.57 -8.94 15.10
N GLU A 22 22.22 -9.53 16.25
CA GLU A 22 22.71 -10.84 16.72
C GLU A 22 22.05 -12.04 16.01
N GLY A 23 21.15 -11.81 15.05
CA GLY A 23 20.46 -12.87 14.30
C GLY A 23 19.45 -13.68 15.13
N VAL A 24 19.06 -13.20 16.30
CA VAL A 24 18.13 -13.90 17.19
C VAL A 24 16.74 -13.93 16.57
N LYS A 25 16.14 -15.12 16.52
CA LYS A 25 14.78 -15.32 16.00
C LYS A 25 13.73 -14.66 16.90
N ILE A 26 13.36 -13.42 16.57
CA ILE A 26 12.37 -12.63 17.32
C ILE A 26 11.01 -13.31 17.32
N GLN A 27 10.39 -13.41 18.50
CA GLN A 27 9.03 -13.94 18.64
C GLN A 27 8.11 -12.94 19.35
N VAL A 28 6.97 -12.66 18.73
CA VAL A 28 5.91 -11.82 19.30
C VAL A 28 5.01 -12.68 20.20
N ASN A 29 5.52 -13.12 21.35
CA ASN A 29 4.77 -13.83 22.37
C ASN A 29 5.25 -13.42 23.77
N HIS A 30 4.45 -13.63 24.82
CA HIS A 30 4.82 -13.24 26.20
C HIS A 30 5.98 -14.06 26.79
N ARG A 31 6.41 -15.14 26.13
CA ARG A 31 7.44 -16.08 26.62
C ARG A 31 8.85 -15.73 26.11
N PHE A 32 8.96 -14.95 25.05
CA PHE A 32 10.23 -14.60 24.44
C PHE A 32 10.99 -13.58 25.28
N LYS A 33 12.15 -14.02 25.79
CA LYS A 33 13.10 -13.21 26.55
C LYS A 33 14.38 -13.05 25.74
N TYR A 34 14.95 -11.86 25.79
CA TYR A 34 16.26 -11.54 25.21
C TYR A 34 17.08 -10.82 26.27
N LYS A 35 18.32 -11.27 26.53
CA LYS A 35 19.19 -10.77 27.62
C LYS A 35 18.43 -10.64 28.96
N ASN A 36 17.70 -11.69 29.35
CA ASN A 36 16.84 -11.74 30.54
C ASN A 36 15.69 -10.72 30.63
N LYS A 37 15.46 -9.92 29.57
CA LYS A 37 14.37 -8.95 29.47
C LYS A 37 13.22 -9.50 28.61
N ASN A 38 11.97 -9.27 29.01
CA ASN A 38 10.78 -9.79 28.31
C ASN A 38 10.43 -9.00 27.05
N LEU A 39 11.29 -9.09 26.03
CA LEU A 39 11.14 -8.40 24.75
C LEU A 39 9.85 -8.82 24.02
N GLY A 40 9.45 -10.08 24.14
CA GLY A 40 8.21 -10.58 23.55
C GLY A 40 6.94 -9.99 24.19
N GLY A 41 6.96 -9.73 25.49
CA GLY A 41 5.93 -8.96 26.19
C GLY A 41 5.80 -7.53 25.67
N PHE A 42 6.94 -6.84 25.48
CA PHE A 42 6.97 -5.51 24.86
C PHE A 42 6.36 -5.52 23.45
N LEU A 43 6.77 -6.46 22.59
CA LEU A 43 6.25 -6.60 21.23
C LEU A 43 4.74 -6.91 21.22
N THR A 44 4.28 -7.76 22.14
CA THR A 44 2.84 -8.09 22.26
C THR A 44 2.02 -6.89 22.72
N HIS A 45 2.55 -6.11 23.67
CA HIS A 45 1.92 -4.86 24.10
C HIS A 45 1.92 -3.81 23.00
N ALA A 46 3.04 -3.64 22.28
CA ALA A 46 3.16 -2.75 21.13
C ALA A 46 2.18 -3.14 20.01
N LYS A 47 1.97 -4.44 19.76
CA LYS A 47 0.97 -4.92 18.79
C LYS A 47 -0.46 -4.55 19.19
N ARG A 48 -0.81 -4.70 20.48
CA ARG A 48 -2.15 -4.36 21.00
C ARG A 48 -2.40 -2.85 21.03
N LYS A 49 -1.38 -2.07 21.35
CA LYS A 49 -1.47 -0.61 21.40
C LYS A 49 -1.41 -0.08 19.98
N ASN A 50 -2.50 0.51 19.49
CA ASN A 50 -2.57 1.06 18.13
C ASN A 50 -1.80 2.39 18.00
N ASN A 51 -0.50 2.38 18.31
CA ASN A 51 0.39 3.53 18.19
C ASN A 51 1.14 3.50 16.84
N PRO A 52 0.77 4.35 15.86
CA PRO A 52 1.35 4.30 14.51
C PRO A 52 2.84 4.62 14.48
N GLU A 53 3.34 5.48 15.36
CA GLU A 53 4.75 5.86 15.40
C GLU A 53 5.64 4.70 15.85
N LEU A 54 5.24 4.03 16.93
CA LEU A 54 5.94 2.86 17.45
C LEU A 54 5.93 1.71 16.44
N HIS A 55 4.81 1.49 15.75
CA HIS A 55 4.71 0.48 14.70
C HIS A 55 5.65 0.79 13.53
N LYS A 56 5.77 2.06 13.11
CA LYS A 56 6.74 2.47 12.09
C LYS A 56 8.18 2.20 12.53
N LYS A 57 8.54 2.52 13.78
CA LYS A 57 9.90 2.27 14.32
C LYS A 57 10.22 0.76 14.34
N ILE A 58 9.31 -0.06 14.87
CA ILE A 58 9.48 -1.52 14.95
C ILE A 58 9.52 -2.15 13.55
N LYS A 59 8.71 -1.65 12.62
CA LYS A 59 8.74 -2.08 11.22
C LYS A 59 10.06 -1.75 10.53
N ARG A 60 10.62 -0.55 10.77
CA ARG A 60 11.95 -0.17 10.25
C ARG A 60 13.07 -1.07 10.77
N LEU A 61 12.91 -1.61 11.98
CA LEU A 61 13.86 -2.56 12.55
C LEU A 61 13.71 -3.98 11.99
N GLY A 62 12.64 -4.28 11.23
CA GLY A 62 12.44 -5.59 10.59
C GLY A 62 11.34 -6.45 11.21
N VAL A 63 10.60 -5.95 12.21
CA VAL A 63 9.46 -6.68 12.81
C VAL A 63 8.14 -6.11 12.31
N ASP A 64 7.37 -6.90 11.58
CA ASP A 64 6.05 -6.50 11.08
C ASP A 64 4.92 -7.23 11.81
N PHE A 65 4.17 -6.50 12.63
CA PHE A 65 3.05 -7.01 13.43
C PHE A 65 1.85 -7.50 12.60
N LYS A 66 1.75 -7.10 11.32
CA LYS A 66 0.70 -7.57 10.40
C LYS A 66 0.99 -8.98 9.87
N MET A 67 2.16 -9.54 10.18
CA MET A 67 2.53 -10.89 9.80
C MET A 67 1.98 -11.92 10.80
N HIS A 68 1.20 -12.88 10.29
CA HIS A 68 0.76 -14.06 11.05
C HIS A 68 1.72 -15.26 10.90
N SER A 69 2.73 -15.18 10.03
CA SER A 69 3.77 -16.20 9.84
C SER A 69 5.16 -15.57 9.96
N LYS A 70 6.07 -16.28 10.63
CA LYS A 70 7.47 -15.89 10.92
C LYS A 70 8.39 -16.00 9.70
N ASP A 71 7.91 -16.55 8.59
CA ASP A 71 8.67 -16.76 7.35
C ASP A 71 7.79 -16.37 6.13
N PRO A 72 8.23 -15.39 5.32
CA PRO A 72 7.62 -15.02 4.04
C PRO A 72 7.40 -16.20 3.09
N GLU A 73 8.35 -17.13 3.01
CA GLU A 73 8.32 -18.28 2.10
C GLU A 73 7.23 -19.25 2.50
N HIS A 74 7.22 -19.63 3.78
CA HIS A 74 6.19 -20.52 4.31
C HIS A 74 4.77 -19.92 4.14
N TYR A 75 4.62 -18.59 4.23
CA TYR A 75 3.33 -17.96 3.94
C TYR A 75 2.98 -18.06 2.46
N LEU A 76 3.95 -17.80 1.58
CA LEU A 76 3.78 -17.88 0.12
C LEU A 76 3.40 -19.30 -0.31
N GLU A 77 4.10 -20.33 0.18
CA GLU A 77 3.78 -21.73 -0.09
C GLU A 77 2.35 -22.08 0.34
N LYS A 78 1.96 -21.71 1.56
CA LYS A 78 0.59 -21.95 2.05
C LYS A 78 -0.44 -21.21 1.19
N PHE A 79 -0.13 -19.99 0.77
CA PHE A 79 -0.99 -19.20 -0.12
C PHE A 79 -1.14 -19.88 -1.49
N THR A 80 -0.05 -20.33 -2.09
CA THR A 80 -0.02 -21.05 -3.38
C THR A 80 -0.78 -22.37 -3.30
N LEU A 81 -0.56 -23.17 -2.25
CA LEU A 81 -1.28 -24.42 -2.02
C LEU A 81 -2.79 -24.20 -1.83
N GLN A 82 -3.17 -23.14 -1.12
CA GLN A 82 -4.58 -22.79 -0.95
C GLN A 82 -5.23 -22.42 -2.29
N LEU A 83 -4.55 -21.59 -3.09
CA LEU A 83 -5.02 -21.21 -4.42
C LEU A 83 -5.15 -22.42 -5.35
N LEU A 84 -4.21 -23.36 -5.29
CA LEU A 84 -4.22 -24.59 -6.07
C LEU A 84 -5.41 -25.49 -5.71
N LYS A 85 -5.69 -25.67 -4.41
CA LYS A 85 -6.76 -26.55 -3.91
C LYS A 85 -8.16 -25.96 -4.07
N ASP A 86 -8.30 -24.64 -4.08
CA ASP A 86 -9.60 -24.00 -4.28
C ASP A 86 -10.17 -24.32 -5.67
N LYS A 87 -11.39 -24.90 -5.69
CA LYS A 87 -12.10 -25.25 -6.92
C LYS A 87 -12.59 -24.02 -7.69
N LYS A 88 -13.04 -22.98 -6.98
CA LYS A 88 -13.53 -21.71 -7.56
C LYS A 88 -12.95 -20.50 -6.80
N PRO A 89 -11.65 -20.20 -6.97
CA PRO A 89 -11.02 -19.11 -6.26
C PRO A 89 -11.57 -17.76 -6.74
N ILE A 90 -11.92 -16.86 -5.81
CA ILE A 90 -12.33 -15.49 -6.14
C ILE A 90 -11.07 -14.64 -6.33
N LYS A 91 -10.76 -14.29 -7.59
CA LYS A 91 -9.56 -13.52 -7.98
C LYS A 91 -9.32 -12.30 -7.11
N GLN A 92 -10.36 -11.50 -6.86
CA GLN A 92 -10.23 -10.26 -6.10
C GLN A 92 -9.82 -10.49 -4.63
N ARG A 93 -10.30 -11.57 -3.99
CA ARG A 93 -9.90 -11.92 -2.62
C ARG A 93 -8.42 -12.31 -2.55
N TYR A 94 -7.97 -13.14 -3.49
CA TYR A 94 -6.57 -13.54 -3.60
C TYR A 94 -5.67 -12.35 -3.94
N MET A 95 -6.11 -11.44 -4.81
CA MET A 95 -5.38 -10.21 -5.12
C MET A 95 -5.21 -9.31 -3.90
N THR A 96 -6.26 -9.07 -3.12
CA THR A 96 -6.17 -8.26 -1.90
C THR A 96 -5.19 -8.87 -0.92
N ARG A 97 -5.28 -10.18 -0.66
CA ARG A 97 -4.34 -10.88 0.24
C ARG A 97 -2.91 -10.82 -0.28
N PHE A 98 -2.70 -11.06 -1.56
CA PHE A 98 -1.37 -10.98 -2.18
C PHE A 98 -0.77 -9.58 -2.01
N ASN A 99 -1.52 -8.52 -2.33
CA ASN A 99 -1.03 -7.14 -2.24
C ASN A 99 -0.68 -6.73 -0.81
N VAL A 100 -1.41 -7.25 0.19
CA VAL A 100 -1.19 -6.91 1.59
C VAL A 100 -0.03 -7.70 2.20
N TYR A 101 0.11 -8.99 1.87
CA TYR A 101 1.00 -9.89 2.60
C TYR A 101 2.22 -10.39 1.82
N ILE A 102 2.14 -10.47 0.48
CA ILE A 102 3.17 -11.07 -0.38
C ILE A 102 3.94 -9.99 -1.14
N LEU A 103 3.23 -9.07 -1.80
CA LEU A 103 3.82 -8.03 -2.62
C LEU A 103 4.87 -7.16 -1.90
N PRO A 104 4.67 -6.74 -0.63
CA PRO A 104 5.68 -5.96 0.11
C PRO A 104 6.98 -6.71 0.41
N LYS A 105 7.02 -8.02 0.12
CA LYS A 105 8.13 -8.93 0.41
C LYS A 105 8.80 -9.47 -0.84
N LYS A 106 8.45 -8.94 -2.02
CA LYS A 106 8.98 -9.41 -3.30
C LYS A 106 10.50 -9.59 -3.27
N ASP A 107 11.22 -8.64 -2.67
CA ASP A 107 12.69 -8.59 -2.71
C ASP A 107 13.37 -9.61 -1.77
N ILE A 108 12.63 -10.23 -0.86
CA ILE A 108 13.13 -11.25 0.07
C ILE A 108 12.63 -12.66 -0.27
N LEU A 109 11.87 -12.81 -1.36
CA LEU A 109 11.34 -14.09 -1.81
C LEU A 109 12.27 -14.70 -2.87
N LYS A 110 12.46 -16.02 -2.81
CA LYS A 110 13.19 -16.79 -3.81
C LYS A 110 12.47 -16.77 -5.15
N GLU A 111 13.25 -16.74 -6.22
CA GLU A 111 12.71 -16.75 -7.59
C GLU A 111 11.86 -18.00 -7.87
N GLU A 112 12.29 -19.17 -7.36
CA GLU A 112 11.56 -20.43 -7.50
C GLU A 112 10.14 -20.39 -6.92
N THR A 113 9.97 -19.77 -5.74
CA THR A 113 8.64 -19.69 -5.09
C THR A 113 7.75 -18.65 -5.75
N ILE A 114 8.34 -17.58 -6.30
CA ILE A 114 7.66 -16.61 -7.16
C ILE A 114 7.14 -17.30 -8.43
N GLU A 115 7.97 -18.10 -9.09
CA GLU A 115 7.60 -18.81 -10.32
C GLU A 115 6.48 -19.82 -10.08
N LYS A 116 6.58 -20.62 -9.00
CA LYS A 116 5.52 -21.54 -8.58
C LYS A 116 4.18 -20.81 -8.40
N LEU A 117 4.18 -19.66 -7.72
CA LEU A 117 2.96 -18.87 -7.56
C LEU A 117 2.43 -18.38 -8.92
N ASN A 118 3.29 -17.84 -9.78
CA ASN A 118 2.89 -17.31 -11.07
C ASN A 118 2.24 -18.39 -11.95
N ASN A 119 2.80 -19.61 -11.95
CA ASN A 119 2.25 -20.76 -12.68
C ASN A 119 0.86 -21.14 -12.16
N VAL A 120 0.70 -21.29 -10.83
CA VAL A 120 -0.61 -21.60 -10.23
C VAL A 120 -1.62 -20.49 -10.48
N TRP A 121 -1.18 -19.23 -10.43
CA TRP A 121 -2.03 -18.07 -10.70
C TRP A 121 -2.53 -18.05 -12.14
N GLN A 122 -1.64 -18.32 -13.11
CA GLN A 122 -1.99 -18.40 -14.53
C GLN A 122 -2.95 -19.56 -14.79
N GLN A 123 -2.72 -20.73 -14.19
CA GLN A 123 -3.62 -21.88 -14.30
C GLN A 123 -5.03 -21.58 -13.78
N LYS A 124 -5.15 -20.87 -12.66
CA LYS A 124 -6.45 -20.59 -12.02
C LYS A 124 -7.19 -19.40 -12.60
N PHE A 125 -6.48 -18.38 -13.07
CA PHE A 125 -7.08 -17.11 -13.48
C PHE A 125 -6.82 -16.71 -14.94
N GLY A 126 -6.04 -17.49 -15.70
CA GLY A 126 -5.73 -17.24 -17.10
C GLY A 126 -4.89 -15.98 -17.34
N VAL A 127 -4.26 -15.42 -16.32
CA VAL A 127 -3.47 -14.18 -16.42
C VAL A 127 -2.16 -14.30 -15.64
N VAL A 128 -1.11 -13.66 -16.14
CA VAL A 128 0.15 -13.53 -15.42
C VAL A 128 -0.02 -12.59 -14.24
N ARG A 129 0.47 -12.98 -13.05
CA ARG A 129 0.44 -12.12 -11.86
C ARG A 129 1.51 -11.05 -11.99
N ARG A 130 1.07 -9.78 -11.96
CA ARG A 130 1.99 -8.65 -11.86
C ARG A 130 2.49 -8.44 -10.43
N TRP A 131 3.77 -8.18 -10.29
CA TRP A 131 4.45 -7.91 -9.01
C TRP A 131 4.77 -6.41 -8.83
N ASP A 132 4.04 -5.55 -9.52
CA ASP A 132 4.07 -4.10 -9.36
C ASP A 132 3.13 -3.66 -8.24
N VAL A 133 3.55 -2.64 -7.49
CA VAL A 133 2.68 -1.99 -6.52
C VAL A 133 1.52 -1.34 -7.28
N PRO A 134 0.26 -1.68 -6.98
CA PRO A 134 -0.86 -1.03 -7.64
C PRO A 134 -0.88 0.45 -7.24
N GLU A 135 -0.93 1.36 -8.23
CA GLU A 135 -1.10 2.80 -7.96
C GLU A 135 -2.33 3.03 -7.09
N THR A 136 -2.12 3.61 -5.92
CA THR A 136 -3.19 4.02 -5.00
C THR A 136 -3.95 5.22 -5.55
N ALA A 137 -5.08 5.56 -4.93
CA ALA A 137 -5.80 6.79 -5.28
C ALA A 137 -4.92 8.03 -5.04
N LEU A 138 -4.15 8.03 -3.94
CA LEU A 138 -3.23 9.11 -3.59
C LEU A 138 -2.11 9.24 -4.63
N ASP A 139 -1.52 8.13 -5.08
CA ASP A 139 -0.46 8.17 -6.10
C ASP A 139 -0.97 8.81 -7.40
N LYS A 140 -2.22 8.49 -7.79
CA LYS A 140 -2.85 9.08 -8.98
C LYS A 140 -3.14 10.57 -8.81
N ILE A 141 -3.52 11.00 -7.61
CA ILE A 141 -3.71 12.42 -7.28
C ILE A 141 -2.37 13.15 -7.34
N ASN A 142 -1.33 12.60 -6.72
CA ASN A 142 0.01 13.19 -6.74
C ASN A 142 0.54 13.30 -8.16
N ARG A 143 0.37 12.25 -8.98
CA ARG A 143 0.71 12.28 -10.40
C ARG A 143 -0.09 13.34 -11.18
N TRP A 144 -1.36 13.53 -10.83
CA TRP A 144 -2.20 14.55 -11.46
C TRP A 144 -1.76 15.97 -11.07
N LYS A 145 -1.43 16.20 -9.81
CA LYS A 145 -0.85 17.47 -9.35
C LYS A 145 0.52 17.72 -9.96
N ALA A 146 1.38 16.71 -10.03
CA ALA A 146 2.67 16.82 -10.71
C ALA A 146 2.48 17.27 -12.16
N PHE A 147 1.54 16.67 -12.90
CA PHE A 147 1.20 17.10 -14.25
C PHE A 147 0.70 18.55 -14.33
N ARG A 148 -0.04 19.05 -13.32
CA ARG A 148 -0.50 20.44 -13.26
C ARG A 148 0.67 21.43 -13.16
N TYR A 149 1.74 21.07 -12.45
CA TYR A 149 2.91 21.91 -12.20
C TYR A 149 4.09 21.57 -13.10
N ASP A 150 3.92 20.66 -14.06
CA ASP A 150 4.94 20.27 -15.02
C ASP A 150 4.94 21.26 -16.19
N GLU A 151 5.84 22.25 -16.13
CA GLU A 151 5.96 23.30 -17.14
C GLU A 151 6.43 22.77 -18.51
N GLU A 152 7.15 21.65 -18.53
CA GLU A 152 7.68 21.04 -19.75
C GLU A 152 6.55 20.36 -20.55
N ASN A 153 5.71 19.57 -19.86
CA ASN A 153 4.65 18.79 -20.50
C ASN A 153 3.27 19.49 -20.48
N ASN A 154 3.08 20.50 -19.63
CA ASN A 154 1.84 21.24 -19.45
C ASN A 154 2.11 22.75 -19.21
N PRO A 155 2.64 23.46 -20.22
CA PRO A 155 2.96 24.88 -20.10
C PRO A 155 1.71 25.74 -19.80
N ASP A 156 0.53 25.28 -20.23
CA ASP A 156 -0.74 25.96 -19.96
C ASP A 156 -1.21 25.83 -18.50
N GLY A 157 -0.58 24.95 -17.71
CA GLY A 157 -0.97 24.69 -16.33
C GLY A 157 -2.41 24.22 -16.18
N LYS A 158 -2.93 23.43 -17.13
CA LYS A 158 -4.33 22.94 -17.07
C LYS A 158 -4.44 21.68 -16.23
N TRP A 159 -5.52 21.57 -15.45
CA TRP A 159 -5.87 20.34 -14.74
C TRP A 159 -6.39 19.26 -15.70
N PHE A 160 -6.93 19.62 -16.86
CA PHE A 160 -7.34 18.66 -17.89
C PHE A 160 -6.84 19.04 -19.29
N HIS A 161 -5.94 18.23 -19.83
CA HIS A 161 -5.39 18.38 -21.18
C HIS A 161 -5.74 17.20 -22.09
N TYR A 162 -5.37 17.30 -23.37
CA TYR A 162 -5.52 16.22 -24.33
C TYR A 162 -4.65 15.01 -23.96
N ARG A 163 -5.09 13.81 -24.40
CA ARG A 163 -4.42 12.53 -24.14
C ARG A 163 -2.94 12.52 -24.55
N LYS A 164 -2.57 13.28 -25.59
CA LYS A 164 -1.16 13.42 -26.06
C LYS A 164 -0.22 13.94 -24.97
N TYR A 165 -0.71 14.81 -24.08
CA TYR A 165 0.10 15.46 -23.06
C TYR A 165 0.03 14.75 -21.71
N MET A 166 -1.17 14.32 -21.29
CA MET A 166 -1.34 13.62 -20.00
C MET A 166 -0.95 12.14 -20.05
N GLY A 167 -0.86 11.57 -21.25
CA GLY A 167 -0.78 10.12 -21.45
C GLY A 167 -2.11 9.40 -21.18
N ASN A 168 -2.24 8.17 -21.70
CA ASN A 168 -3.50 7.44 -21.72
C ASN A 168 -4.05 7.14 -20.30
N LYS A 169 -3.17 6.75 -19.37
CA LYS A 169 -3.57 6.34 -18.01
C LYS A 169 -4.13 7.52 -17.18
N LEU A 170 -3.42 8.65 -17.15
CA LEU A 170 -3.84 9.82 -16.39
C LEU A 170 -5.06 10.49 -17.04
N TYR A 171 -5.05 10.65 -18.37
CA TYR A 171 -6.18 11.21 -19.11
C TYR A 171 -7.49 10.50 -18.79
N GLY A 172 -7.51 9.16 -18.89
CA GLY A 172 -8.73 8.38 -18.64
C GLY A 172 -9.23 8.55 -17.20
N TRP A 173 -8.31 8.56 -16.23
CA TRP A 173 -8.64 8.71 -14.82
C TRP A 173 -9.19 10.10 -14.46
N VAL A 174 -8.61 11.17 -15.03
CA VAL A 174 -9.07 12.55 -14.85
C VAL A 174 -10.37 12.80 -15.61
N TYR A 175 -10.51 12.28 -16.83
CA TYR A 175 -11.73 12.41 -17.64
C TYR A 175 -12.98 11.89 -16.93
N VAL A 176 -12.88 10.72 -16.29
CA VAL A 176 -13.98 10.14 -15.51
C VAL A 176 -14.39 11.08 -14.38
N ARG A 177 -13.44 11.67 -13.67
CA ARG A 177 -13.68 12.62 -12.56
C ARG A 177 -14.24 13.95 -13.03
N LYS A 178 -13.80 14.45 -14.18
CA LYS A 178 -14.37 15.64 -14.80
C LYS A 178 -15.86 15.47 -15.16
N ARG A 179 -16.29 14.23 -15.43
CA ARG A 179 -17.69 13.92 -15.80
C ARG A 179 -18.56 13.45 -14.64
N ASP A 180 -17.96 12.88 -13.60
CA ASP A 180 -18.67 12.27 -12.49
C ASP A 180 -18.33 12.99 -11.17
N LYS A 181 -19.27 13.83 -10.73
CA LYS A 181 -19.17 14.60 -9.49
C LYS A 181 -18.95 13.73 -8.27
N LYS A 182 -19.58 12.56 -8.20
CA LYS A 182 -19.44 11.65 -7.05
C LYS A 182 -18.01 11.11 -6.97
N LYS A 183 -17.40 10.81 -8.12
CA LYS A 183 -15.99 10.37 -8.15
C LYS A 183 -15.01 11.49 -7.89
N MET A 184 -15.35 12.72 -8.29
CA MET A 184 -14.55 13.89 -7.95
C MET A 184 -14.63 14.23 -6.46
N SER A 185 -15.81 14.15 -5.85
CA SER A 185 -15.99 14.47 -4.42
C SER A 185 -15.19 13.57 -3.49
N LEU A 186 -14.95 12.32 -3.87
CA LEU A 186 -14.15 11.35 -3.10
C LEU A 186 -12.67 11.72 -2.95
N ILE A 187 -12.16 12.68 -3.74
CA ILE A 187 -10.75 13.06 -3.72
C ILE A 187 -10.50 14.52 -3.35
N LEU A 188 -11.56 15.30 -3.05
CA LEU A 188 -11.45 16.74 -2.81
C LEU A 188 -10.63 17.08 -1.57
N GLU A 189 -10.62 16.22 -0.56
CA GLU A 189 -9.83 16.40 0.67
C GLU A 189 -8.32 16.51 0.40
N HIS A 190 -7.87 16.06 -0.76
CA HIS A 190 -6.46 16.13 -1.15
C HIS A 190 -6.09 17.41 -1.91
N PHE A 191 -7.04 18.31 -2.17
CA PHE A 191 -6.81 19.58 -2.88
C PHE A 191 -6.95 20.77 -1.92
N ASN A 192 -6.11 21.78 -2.10
CA ASN A 192 -6.24 23.04 -1.37
C ASN A 192 -7.32 23.93 -2.00
N GLU A 193 -7.68 25.02 -1.32
CA GLU A 193 -8.76 25.91 -1.76
C GLU A 193 -8.51 26.54 -3.14
N GLN A 194 -7.26 26.89 -3.44
CA GLN A 194 -6.86 27.44 -4.73
C GLN A 194 -7.02 26.41 -5.86
N GLU A 195 -6.51 25.20 -5.68
CA GLU A 195 -6.63 24.10 -6.64
C GLU A 195 -8.11 23.75 -6.89
N ILE A 196 -8.92 23.75 -5.83
CA ILE A 196 -10.37 23.53 -5.94
C ILE A 196 -11.03 24.65 -6.77
N ALA A 197 -10.64 25.91 -6.58
CA ALA A 197 -11.15 27.03 -7.36
C ALA A 197 -10.76 26.90 -8.85
N GLU A 198 -9.53 26.49 -9.16
CA GLU A 198 -9.07 26.21 -10.52
C GLU A 198 -9.86 25.07 -11.17
N LEU A 199 -10.06 23.96 -10.45
CA LEU A 199 -10.87 22.82 -10.91
C LEU A 199 -12.33 23.22 -11.18
N LYS A 200 -12.89 24.14 -10.40
CA LYS A 200 -14.21 24.75 -10.65
C LYS A 200 -14.24 25.52 -11.96
N LYS A 201 -13.24 26.38 -12.21
CA LYS A 201 -13.11 27.13 -13.47
C LYS A 201 -13.02 26.19 -14.68
N GLU A 202 -12.30 25.07 -14.56
CA GLU A 202 -12.16 24.06 -15.62
C GLU A 202 -13.36 23.11 -15.82
N GLY A 203 -14.40 23.25 -14.99
CA GLY A 203 -15.68 22.57 -15.18
C GLY A 203 -15.76 21.16 -14.61
N PHE A 204 -14.89 20.76 -13.68
CA PHE A 204 -14.94 19.45 -13.00
C PHE A 204 -16.21 19.25 -12.14
N PHE A 205 -16.93 20.34 -11.86
CA PHE A 205 -18.16 20.34 -11.05
C PHE A 205 -19.40 20.73 -11.86
N LYS A 206 -19.33 20.74 -13.19
CA LYS A 206 -20.49 21.01 -14.05
C LYS A 206 -21.24 19.70 -14.34
N ASN A 207 -22.57 19.70 -14.16
CA ASN A 207 -23.40 18.59 -14.62
C ASN A 207 -23.45 18.64 -16.14
N LYS A 208 -22.99 17.60 -16.85
CA LYS A 208 -23.42 17.41 -18.24
C LYS A 208 -24.90 17.08 -18.21
N ARG A 209 -25.76 18.05 -18.56
CA ARG A 209 -27.11 17.77 -19.07
C ARG A 209 -26.92 16.72 -20.17
N ARG A 210 -27.46 15.52 -19.98
CA ARG A 210 -27.61 14.56 -21.07
C ARG A 210 -28.45 15.28 -22.13
N LYS A 211 -27.87 15.54 -23.32
CA LYS A 211 -28.69 15.86 -24.50
C LYS A 211 -29.66 14.68 -24.65
N LYS A 212 -30.95 14.92 -24.40
CA LYS A 212 -32.00 14.03 -24.93
C LYS A 212 -31.83 14.08 -26.44
N GLN A 213 -31.47 12.95 -27.04
CA GLN A 213 -31.76 12.74 -28.46
C GLN A 213 -33.28 12.60 -28.52
N ALA A 214 -33.92 13.56 -29.19
CA ALA A 214 -35.25 13.44 -29.77
C ALA A 214 -35.03 13.49 -31.27
#